data_AF-A0A7C4IYX1-F1
#
_entry.id   AF-A0A7C4IYX1-F1
#
_cell.length_a   1.000
_cell.length_b   1.000
_cell.length_c   1.000
_cell.angle_alpha   90.00
_cell.angle_beta   90.00
_cell.angle_gamma   90.00
#
_symmetry.space_group_name_H-M   'P 1'
#
loop_
_entity.id
_entity.type
_entity.pdbx_description
1 polymer ?
#
loop_
_entity_poly.entity_id
_entity_poly.type
_entity_poly.pdbx_seq_one_letter_code
_entity_poly.pdbx_strand_id
1 'polypeptide(L)'
;MRGPEVTETTKHFSSKSLAWPLRRLSLMSVREMGYRAACLAHSWLQAHGCLTVPDPPEPEHGVRSVGFIHAVQGQRCDLVLEAADSILRGELRIFAQKFRFNGIGPSWNSDPSTLKTAPLTFGKHLNYRNADLVGDIKYLWEPNRHLHLVTLAQAYALSGERRYLNGLGLQLRSWLDQCPYLLGPNWASSLELAIRLINWSLAWQLIGGAGSPLFDGGGRDLLERWLRSVYQHVHFVRGHFSRYSSANNHLIGEAAGVFVATVTWPHWSAFERWRGEAAAILEEEVLRQNGADGVNREQAVSYQQFVLDFLIIAALAGRSRGIEFSTSYWRRLEAMLEYLASLMDVAGNVPMIGDADDGFVVKLSAAADFCPYRSLLCTGAVLFQRPDFMSKAGSIDEKTLWLLGSQAGGVAPEQSQRSNAPLPVRRSFPEGGYHILGKDFETDDPHDHPFFI
;
A
#
# COMPACT_ATOMS: atom_id res chain seq x y z
N MET A 1 55.80 -0.58 40.69
CA MET A 1 54.64 -0.58 41.60
C MET A 1 54.00 0.80 41.62
N ARG A 2 52.88 0.97 40.92
CA ARG A 2 51.76 1.90 41.18
C ARG A 2 50.64 1.46 40.23
N GLY A 3 49.46 1.22 40.80
CA GLY A 3 48.39 0.39 40.26
C GLY A 3 47.50 1.05 39.19
N PRO A 4 46.46 0.34 38.73
CA PRO A 4 45.54 0.83 37.71
C PRO A 4 44.45 1.71 38.36
N GLU A 5 44.27 2.93 37.85
CA GLU A 5 43.07 3.74 38.13
C GLU A 5 41.95 3.30 37.19
N VAL A 6 40.96 2.65 37.80
CA VAL A 6 39.65 2.39 37.21
C VAL A 6 38.87 3.71 37.25
N THR A 7 38.73 4.39 36.12
CA THR A 7 37.74 5.46 35.98
C THR A 7 36.40 4.83 35.63
N GLU A 8 35.55 4.65 36.64
CA GLU A 8 34.11 4.43 36.50
C GLU A 8 33.49 5.60 35.72
N THR A 9 33.16 5.39 34.46
CA THR A 9 32.20 6.24 33.75
C THR A 9 30.80 5.91 34.25
N THR A 10 30.42 6.57 35.34
CA THR A 10 29.03 6.68 35.79
C THR A 10 28.22 7.36 34.68
N LYS A 11 27.37 6.60 34.00
CA LYS A 11 26.39 7.14 33.06
C LYS A 11 25.45 8.07 33.83
N HIS A 12 25.59 9.37 33.63
CA HIS A 12 24.59 10.35 34.05
C HIS A 12 23.27 10.06 33.32
N PHE A 13 22.33 9.42 34.01
CA PHE A 13 20.93 9.35 33.59
C PHE A 13 20.33 10.75 33.72
N SER A 14 20.22 11.45 32.59
CA SER A 14 19.55 12.76 32.52
C SER A 14 18.05 12.62 32.83
N SER A 15 17.54 13.46 33.73
CA SER A 15 16.11 13.59 34.09
C SER A 15 15.18 13.93 32.92
N LYS A 16 15.72 14.27 31.74
CA LYS A 16 14.96 14.38 30.49
C LYS A 16 14.46 13.03 29.94
N SER A 17 15.01 11.91 30.41
CA SER A 17 14.72 10.56 29.90
C SER A 17 13.33 10.02 30.27
N LEU A 18 12.74 10.41 31.40
CA LEU A 18 11.48 9.85 31.90
C LEU A 18 10.29 10.82 31.81
N ALA A 19 10.54 12.12 31.66
CA ALA A 19 9.49 13.13 31.57
C ALA A 19 8.59 12.95 30.34
N TRP A 20 9.17 12.61 29.18
CA TRP A 20 8.40 12.39 27.96
C TRP A 20 7.53 11.12 28.02
N PRO A 21 8.05 9.93 28.43
CA PRO A 21 7.21 8.75 28.62
C PRO A 21 6.05 8.96 29.61
N LEU A 22 6.29 9.63 30.75
CA LEU A 22 5.27 9.90 31.76
C LEU A 22 4.21 10.89 31.26
N ARG A 23 4.61 11.97 30.59
CA ARG A 23 3.67 12.89 29.95
C ARG A 23 2.84 12.19 28.88
N ARG A 24 3.47 11.35 28.05
CA ARG A 24 2.77 10.60 27.02
C ARG A 24 1.73 9.65 27.63
N LEU A 25 2.08 8.91 28.68
CA LEU A 25 1.15 8.04 29.41
C LEU A 25 -0.04 8.85 29.99
N SER A 26 0.21 10.04 30.53
CA SER A 26 -0.87 10.89 31.09
C SER A 26 -1.88 11.40 30.05
N LEU A 27 -1.52 11.40 28.78
CA LEU A 27 -2.38 11.80 27.67
C LEU A 27 -3.11 10.61 27.02
N MET A 28 -2.77 9.37 27.39
CA MET A 28 -3.42 8.18 26.84
C MET A 28 -4.71 7.87 27.58
N SER A 29 -5.73 7.46 26.82
CA SER A 29 -6.91 6.85 27.42
C SER A 29 -6.57 5.50 28.08
N VAL A 30 -7.35 5.08 29.07
CA VAL A 30 -7.19 3.74 29.69
C VAL A 30 -7.26 2.62 28.64
N ARG A 31 -8.13 2.79 27.64
CA ARG A 31 -8.28 1.85 26.52
C ARG A 31 -7.02 1.77 25.67
N GLU A 32 -6.39 2.91 25.37
CA GLU A 32 -5.12 2.95 24.65
C GLU A 32 -3.99 2.29 25.46
N MET A 33 -3.88 2.59 26.76
CA MET A 33 -2.86 1.99 27.62
C MET A 33 -3.00 0.46 27.66
N GLY A 34 -4.23 -0.04 27.86
CA GLY A 34 -4.52 -1.47 27.85
C GLY A 34 -4.19 -2.12 26.50
N TYR A 35 -4.52 -1.45 25.40
CA TYR A 35 -4.18 -1.93 24.06
C TYR A 35 -2.67 -2.02 23.83
N ARG A 36 -1.91 -0.97 24.17
CA ARG A 36 -0.45 -0.97 24.02
C ARG A 36 0.22 -2.04 24.89
N ALA A 37 -0.26 -2.23 26.12
CA ALA A 37 0.21 -3.31 27.00
C ALA A 37 -0.07 -4.70 26.39
N ALA A 38 -1.27 -4.90 25.82
CA ALA A 38 -1.62 -6.14 25.13
C ALA A 38 -0.74 -6.38 23.90
N CYS A 39 -0.46 -5.37 23.09
CA CYS A 39 0.46 -5.48 21.94
C CYS A 39 1.89 -5.83 22.37
N LEU A 40 2.40 -5.24 23.45
CA LEU A 40 3.72 -5.56 23.99
C LEU A 40 3.76 -7.01 24.50
N ALA A 41 2.73 -7.45 25.23
CA ALA A 41 2.61 -8.84 25.69
C ALA A 41 2.51 -9.82 24.52
N HIS A 42 1.72 -9.49 23.49
CA HIS A 42 1.57 -10.30 22.28
C HIS A 42 2.91 -10.42 21.52
N SER A 43 3.60 -9.31 21.32
CA SER A 43 4.95 -9.26 20.71
C SER A 43 5.95 -10.09 21.50
N TRP A 44 5.95 -9.97 22.83
CA TRP A 44 6.82 -10.75 23.70
C TRP A 44 6.51 -12.25 23.62
N LEU A 45 5.24 -12.64 23.66
CA LEU A 45 4.82 -14.04 23.53
C LEU A 45 5.27 -14.64 22.18
N GLN A 46 5.11 -13.90 21.08
CA GLN A 46 5.55 -14.33 19.75
C GLN A 46 7.06 -14.50 19.65
N ALA A 47 7.83 -13.60 20.27
CA ALA A 47 9.29 -13.74 20.33
C ALA A 47 9.75 -15.01 21.07
N HIS A 48 8.87 -15.61 21.90
CA HIS A 48 9.11 -16.85 22.64
C HIS A 48 8.32 -18.04 22.07
N GLY A 49 7.81 -17.93 20.83
CA GLY A 49 7.14 -19.02 20.12
C GLY A 49 5.64 -19.19 20.42
N CYS A 50 5.08 -18.41 21.34
CA CYS A 50 3.65 -18.43 21.67
C CYS A 50 2.84 -17.52 20.73
N LEU A 51 1.57 -17.85 20.46
CA LEU A 51 0.71 -17.07 19.55
C LEU A 51 1.32 -16.90 18.14
N THR A 52 2.05 -17.93 17.70
CA THR A 52 2.64 -18.03 16.36
C THR A 52 1.88 -19.06 15.53
N VAL A 53 1.97 -18.96 14.21
CA VAL A 53 1.37 -19.92 13.25
C VAL A 53 2.43 -20.42 12.25
N PRO A 54 3.44 -21.18 12.71
CA PRO A 54 4.45 -21.74 11.82
C PRO A 54 3.82 -22.64 10.74
N ASP A 55 2.81 -23.41 11.14
CA ASP A 55 1.98 -24.25 10.28
C ASP A 55 0.52 -23.79 10.39
N PRO A 56 0.01 -23.02 9.42
CA PRO A 56 -1.37 -22.59 9.42
C PRO A 56 -2.32 -23.76 9.12
N PRO A 57 -3.62 -23.64 9.45
CA PRO A 57 -4.62 -24.64 9.07
C PRO A 57 -4.60 -24.90 7.56
N GLU A 58 -4.92 -26.12 7.15
CA GLU A 58 -5.01 -26.46 5.73
C GLU A 58 -6.08 -25.61 5.02
N PRO A 59 -5.80 -25.11 3.80
CA PRO A 59 -6.75 -24.32 3.04
C PRO A 59 -7.93 -25.18 2.57
N GLU A 60 -9.15 -24.72 2.81
CA GLU A 60 -10.39 -25.30 2.30
C GLU A 60 -10.40 -25.24 0.76
N HIS A 61 -10.53 -26.41 0.14
CA HIS A 61 -10.54 -26.56 -1.32
C HIS A 61 -11.91 -26.23 -1.92
N GLY A 62 -11.91 -25.77 -3.18
CA GLY A 62 -13.13 -25.60 -3.99
C GLY A 62 -13.74 -24.19 -3.96
N VAL A 63 -13.31 -23.31 -3.05
CA VAL A 63 -13.75 -21.90 -3.07
C VAL A 63 -12.94 -21.12 -4.10
N ARG A 64 -13.60 -20.63 -5.15
CA ARG A 64 -12.96 -19.82 -6.19
C ARG A 64 -12.81 -18.36 -5.73
N SER A 65 -11.70 -17.73 -6.08
CA SER A 65 -11.53 -16.27 -5.96
C SER A 65 -12.34 -15.57 -7.04
N VAL A 66 -12.99 -14.45 -6.73
CA VAL A 66 -13.59 -13.56 -7.74
C VAL A 66 -12.62 -12.41 -7.98
N GLY A 67 -12.34 -12.13 -9.25
CA GLY A 67 -11.39 -11.10 -9.66
C GLY A 67 -11.90 -9.68 -9.42
N PHE A 68 -11.02 -8.79 -8.96
CA PHE A 68 -11.25 -7.34 -8.90
C PHE A 68 -10.20 -6.56 -9.72
N ILE A 69 -9.41 -7.27 -10.52
CA ILE A 69 -8.49 -6.71 -11.51
C ILE A 69 -8.78 -7.32 -12.88
N HIS A 70 -8.65 -6.53 -13.93
CA HIS A 70 -9.15 -6.84 -15.26
C HIS A 70 -8.09 -6.63 -16.34
N ALA A 71 -7.83 -7.67 -17.14
CA ALA A 71 -7.09 -7.54 -18.40
C ALA A 71 -8.08 -7.16 -19.51
N VAL A 72 -8.02 -5.93 -20.02
CA VAL A 72 -8.96 -5.41 -21.03
C VAL A 72 -8.25 -4.79 -22.23
N GLN A 73 -8.96 -4.67 -23.35
CA GLN A 73 -8.47 -4.01 -24.57
C GLN A 73 -8.18 -2.52 -24.28
N GLY A 74 -7.10 -1.98 -24.84
CA GLY A 74 -6.65 -0.59 -24.64
C GLY A 74 -5.47 -0.41 -23.69
N GLN A 75 -5.00 -1.48 -23.04
CA GLN A 75 -3.74 -1.45 -22.27
C GLN A 75 -2.55 -1.29 -23.22
N ARG A 76 -1.55 -0.46 -22.86
CA ARG A 76 -0.36 -0.27 -23.68
C ARG A 76 0.60 -1.43 -23.45
N CYS A 77 0.26 -2.58 -24.05
CA CYS A 77 0.98 -3.84 -23.88
C CYS A 77 2.50 -3.66 -24.00
N ASP A 78 2.96 -2.89 -25.00
CA ASP A 78 4.38 -2.69 -25.26
C ASP A 78 5.14 -2.12 -24.05
N LEU A 79 4.56 -1.13 -23.35
CA LEU A 79 5.20 -0.52 -22.17
C LEU A 79 5.26 -1.48 -20.98
N VAL A 80 4.20 -2.25 -20.76
CA VAL A 80 4.16 -3.27 -19.71
C VAL A 80 5.19 -4.37 -19.98
N LEU A 81 5.29 -4.82 -21.24
CA LEU A 81 6.26 -5.84 -21.66
C LEU A 81 7.71 -5.32 -21.54
N GLU A 82 7.98 -4.08 -21.94
CA GLU A 82 9.31 -3.46 -21.77
C GLU A 82 9.72 -3.34 -20.30
N ALA A 83 8.77 -2.92 -19.44
CA ALA A 83 9.00 -2.85 -18.00
C ALA A 83 9.26 -4.24 -17.40
N ALA A 84 8.48 -5.24 -17.81
CA ALA A 84 8.66 -6.63 -17.39
C ALA A 84 9.99 -7.24 -17.87
N ASP A 85 10.39 -6.97 -19.10
CA ASP A 85 11.68 -7.39 -19.65
C ASP A 85 12.86 -6.78 -18.88
N SER A 86 12.73 -5.52 -18.45
CA SER A 86 13.72 -4.87 -17.58
C SER A 86 13.83 -5.57 -16.23
N ILE A 87 12.69 -5.92 -15.62
CA ILE A 87 12.66 -6.70 -14.37
C ILE A 87 13.35 -8.07 -14.56
N LEU A 88 13.11 -8.77 -15.68
CA LEU A 88 13.75 -10.05 -15.98
C LEU A 88 15.27 -9.93 -16.20
N ARG A 89 15.78 -8.76 -16.63
CA ARG A 89 17.22 -8.46 -16.68
C ARG A 89 17.82 -8.06 -15.32
N GLY A 90 17.01 -8.06 -14.26
CA GLY A 90 17.39 -7.66 -12.90
C GLY A 90 17.37 -6.15 -12.68
N GLU A 91 16.79 -5.37 -13.59
CA GLU A 91 16.73 -3.91 -13.51
C GLU A 91 15.44 -3.48 -12.80
N LEU A 92 15.58 -2.78 -11.67
CA LEU A 92 14.45 -2.25 -10.89
C LEU A 92 14.67 -0.78 -10.56
N ARG A 93 13.61 0.01 -10.72
CA ARG A 93 13.58 1.39 -10.26
C ARG A 93 13.00 1.43 -8.85
N ILE A 94 13.78 1.93 -7.90
CA ILE A 94 13.38 2.14 -6.50
C ILE A 94 13.44 3.65 -6.26
N PHE A 95 12.27 4.27 -6.07
CA PHE A 95 12.10 5.73 -6.08
C PHE A 95 12.74 6.37 -7.33
N ALA A 96 13.61 7.37 -7.14
CA ALA A 96 14.31 8.04 -8.23
C ALA A 96 15.44 7.21 -8.86
N GLN A 97 15.95 6.18 -8.16
CA GLN A 97 17.18 5.47 -8.52
C GLN A 97 16.92 4.16 -9.26
N LYS A 98 17.85 3.79 -10.16
CA LYS A 98 17.84 2.50 -10.86
C LYS A 98 18.88 1.58 -10.22
N PHE A 99 18.45 0.38 -9.86
CA PHE A 99 19.28 -0.68 -9.32
C PHE A 99 19.33 -1.84 -10.29
N ARG A 100 20.48 -2.53 -10.33
CA ARG A 100 20.65 -3.78 -11.07
C ARG A 100 21.03 -4.88 -10.11
N PHE A 101 20.19 -5.90 -10.04
CA PHE A 101 20.36 -7.07 -9.18
C PHE A 101 20.89 -8.24 -9.99
N ASN A 102 21.68 -9.09 -9.33
CA ASN A 102 22.18 -10.32 -9.94
C ASN A 102 21.14 -11.43 -9.79
N GLY A 103 20.86 -12.17 -10.87
CA GLY A 103 20.09 -13.42 -10.81
C GLY A 103 18.59 -13.25 -10.51
N ILE A 104 18.15 -13.90 -9.42
CA ILE A 104 16.77 -14.34 -9.09
C ILE A 104 15.92 -13.22 -8.45
N GLY A 105 16.49 -12.06 -8.12
CA GLY A 105 15.83 -10.92 -7.47
C GLY A 105 16.79 -10.15 -6.53
N PRO A 106 16.33 -9.11 -5.82
CA PRO A 106 17.10 -8.43 -4.79
C PRO A 106 17.51 -9.37 -3.65
N SER A 107 18.58 -9.03 -2.92
CA SER A 107 18.83 -9.60 -1.59
C SER A 107 17.81 -9.04 -0.60
N TRP A 108 16.74 -9.78 -0.32
CA TRP A 108 15.50 -9.26 0.28
C TRP A 108 15.63 -8.68 1.69
N ASN A 109 16.70 -9.00 2.40
CA ASN A 109 17.03 -8.44 3.72
C ASN A 109 18.19 -7.44 3.67
N SER A 110 18.54 -6.92 2.50
CA SER A 110 19.61 -5.93 2.35
C SER A 110 19.09 -4.64 1.75
N ASP A 111 19.59 -3.52 2.25
CA ASP A 111 19.41 -2.22 1.61
C ASP A 111 20.28 -2.19 0.32
N PRO A 112 19.67 -2.03 -0.87
CA PRO A 112 20.40 -2.03 -2.12
C PRO A 112 21.31 -0.81 -2.33
N SER A 113 21.11 0.26 -1.56
CA SER A 113 21.93 1.48 -1.65
C SER A 113 23.22 1.38 -0.83
N THR A 114 23.16 0.83 0.38
CA THR A 114 24.32 0.66 1.27
C THR A 114 24.91 -0.75 1.26
N LEU A 115 24.22 -1.71 0.63
CA LEU A 115 24.51 -3.15 0.66
C LEU A 115 24.49 -3.77 2.07
N LYS A 116 23.92 -3.07 3.05
CA LYS A 116 23.85 -3.55 4.42
C LYS A 116 22.75 -4.58 4.58
N THR A 117 23.11 -5.76 5.09
CA THR A 117 22.15 -6.83 5.39
C THR A 117 21.64 -6.71 6.83
N ALA A 118 20.33 -6.53 6.96
CA ALA A 118 19.64 -6.52 8.24
C ALA A 118 19.62 -7.92 8.88
N PRO A 119 19.71 -8.03 10.21
CA PRO A 119 19.72 -9.33 10.89
C PRO A 119 18.33 -9.98 10.90
N LEU A 120 18.29 -11.30 10.85
CA LEU A 120 17.06 -12.12 10.96
C LEU A 120 16.67 -12.36 12.43
N THR A 121 16.62 -11.29 13.23
CA THR A 121 16.04 -11.32 14.59
C THR A 121 14.52 -11.17 14.54
N PHE A 122 13.81 -11.41 15.64
CA PHE A 122 12.36 -11.18 15.70
C PHE A 122 11.98 -9.75 15.26
N GLY A 123 11.19 -9.65 14.19
CA GLY A 123 11.00 -8.42 13.41
C GLY A 123 10.44 -7.26 14.24
N LYS A 124 9.48 -7.51 15.14
CA LYS A 124 8.92 -6.46 16.01
C LYS A 124 9.91 -5.90 17.04
N HIS A 125 10.99 -6.63 17.34
CA HIS A 125 12.07 -6.16 18.22
C HIS A 125 13.25 -5.56 17.44
N LEU A 126 13.26 -5.71 16.10
CA LEU A 126 14.29 -5.12 15.27
C LEU A 126 14.13 -3.61 15.22
N ASN A 127 15.16 -2.88 15.68
CA ASN A 127 15.21 -1.44 15.53
C ASN A 127 15.57 -1.05 14.09
N TYR A 128 14.58 -1.15 13.20
CA TYR A 128 14.73 -0.81 11.78
C TYR A 128 15.01 0.67 11.51
N ARG A 129 14.92 1.55 12.54
CA ARG A 129 15.30 2.96 12.43
C ARG A 129 16.81 3.17 12.59
N ASN A 130 17.54 2.17 13.05
CA ASN A 130 18.99 2.24 13.17
C ASN A 130 19.64 1.92 11.81
N ALA A 131 20.01 2.95 11.06
CA ALA A 131 20.68 2.80 9.77
C ALA A 131 22.03 2.07 9.87
N ASP A 132 22.69 2.11 11.03
CA ASP A 132 23.91 1.32 11.26
C ASP A 132 23.64 -0.19 11.27
N LEU A 133 22.41 -0.59 11.63
CA LEU A 133 21.98 -1.98 11.72
C LEU A 133 21.36 -2.50 10.42
N VAL A 134 20.53 -1.70 9.75
CA VAL A 134 19.69 -2.18 8.62
C VAL A 134 19.90 -1.46 7.30
N GLY A 135 20.71 -0.39 7.28
CA GLY A 135 20.83 0.50 6.13
C GLY A 135 19.64 1.45 6.03
N ASP A 136 19.38 1.99 4.85
CA ASP A 136 18.14 2.70 4.60
C ASP A 136 16.98 1.71 4.45
N ILE A 137 16.15 1.65 5.49
CA ILE A 137 15.00 0.76 5.54
C ILE A 137 13.98 1.01 4.42
N LYS A 138 13.89 2.25 3.89
CA LYS A 138 12.96 2.56 2.80
C LYS A 138 13.39 1.86 1.51
N TYR A 139 14.68 1.91 1.17
CA TYR A 139 15.22 1.23 -0.01
C TYR A 139 15.18 -0.30 0.15
N LEU A 140 15.26 -0.82 1.38
CA LEU A 140 15.06 -2.24 1.65
C LEU A 140 13.59 -2.64 1.48
N TRP A 141 12.64 -1.88 2.02
CA TRP A 141 11.22 -2.24 2.00
C TRP A 141 10.54 -2.05 0.65
N GLU A 142 10.92 -1.05 -0.13
CA GLU A 142 10.25 -0.76 -1.41
C GLU A 142 10.21 -1.96 -2.39
N PRO A 143 11.32 -2.67 -2.69
CA PRO A 143 11.24 -3.88 -3.51
C PRO A 143 10.45 -5.00 -2.80
N ASN A 144 10.46 -5.05 -1.47
CA ASN A 144 9.71 -6.00 -0.67
C ASN A 144 8.18 -5.74 -0.65
N ARG A 145 7.70 -4.60 -1.15
CA ARG A 145 6.26 -4.39 -1.39
C ARG A 145 5.74 -5.19 -2.61
N HIS A 146 6.66 -5.72 -3.43
CA HIS A 146 6.39 -6.60 -4.58
C HIS A 146 5.54 -5.97 -5.70
N LEU A 147 5.57 -4.63 -5.84
CA LEU A 147 4.91 -3.92 -6.94
C LEU A 147 5.37 -4.45 -8.31
N HIS A 148 6.65 -4.79 -8.43
CA HIS A 148 7.23 -5.32 -9.67
C HIS A 148 6.74 -6.74 -10.02
N LEU A 149 6.30 -7.54 -9.04
CA LEU A 149 5.67 -8.83 -9.34
C LEU A 149 4.31 -8.65 -10.04
N VAL A 150 3.60 -7.56 -9.72
CA VAL A 150 2.37 -7.21 -10.44
C VAL A 150 2.68 -6.89 -11.90
N THR A 151 3.76 -6.17 -12.19
CA THR A 151 4.19 -5.89 -13.58
C THR A 151 4.49 -7.19 -14.36
N LEU A 152 5.18 -8.16 -13.75
CA LEU A 152 5.40 -9.47 -14.37
C LEU A 152 4.07 -10.23 -14.61
N ALA A 153 3.14 -10.14 -13.67
CA ALA A 153 1.82 -10.76 -13.80
C ALA A 153 0.97 -10.08 -14.89
N GLN A 154 1.02 -8.75 -15.02
CA GLN A 154 0.39 -7.99 -16.09
C GLN A 154 0.95 -8.40 -17.46
N ALA A 155 2.27 -8.49 -17.60
CA ALA A 155 2.94 -8.94 -18.82
C ALA A 155 2.53 -10.37 -19.20
N TYR A 156 2.44 -11.29 -18.24
CA TYR A 156 1.93 -12.64 -18.47
C TYR A 156 0.46 -12.63 -18.91
N ALA A 157 -0.41 -11.89 -18.22
CA ALA A 157 -1.83 -11.81 -18.54
C ALA A 157 -2.09 -11.26 -19.96
N LEU A 158 -1.24 -10.33 -20.42
CA LEU A 158 -1.35 -9.70 -21.74
C LEU A 158 -0.76 -10.54 -22.88
N SER A 159 0.38 -11.19 -22.64
CA SER A 159 1.14 -11.88 -23.70
C SER A 159 0.94 -13.40 -23.73
N GLY A 160 0.57 -14.00 -22.60
CA GLY A 160 0.61 -15.45 -22.38
C GLY A 160 2.02 -16.04 -22.29
N GLU A 161 3.08 -15.23 -22.34
CA GLU A 161 4.45 -15.72 -22.37
C GLU A 161 4.92 -16.27 -21.01
N ARG A 162 5.28 -17.56 -20.96
CA ARG A 162 5.70 -18.24 -19.72
C ARG A 162 6.95 -17.64 -19.06
N ARG A 163 7.78 -16.87 -19.77
CA ARG A 163 8.99 -16.26 -19.20
C ARG A 163 8.68 -15.28 -18.06
N TYR A 164 7.61 -14.50 -18.18
CA TYR A 164 7.18 -13.58 -17.13
C TYR A 164 6.66 -14.33 -15.90
N LEU A 165 5.87 -15.39 -16.13
CA LEU A 165 5.37 -16.27 -15.08
C LEU A 165 6.51 -16.97 -14.32
N ASN A 166 7.51 -17.48 -15.06
CA ASN A 166 8.69 -18.10 -14.49
C ASN A 166 9.51 -17.11 -13.67
N GLY A 167 9.72 -15.88 -14.17
CA GLY A 167 10.42 -14.82 -13.45
C GLY A 167 9.73 -14.43 -12.14
N LEU A 168 8.40 -14.30 -12.16
CA LEU A 168 7.59 -14.06 -10.96
C LEU A 168 7.77 -15.19 -9.94
N GLY A 169 7.62 -16.44 -10.40
CA GLY A 169 7.76 -17.63 -9.55
C GLY A 169 9.16 -17.79 -8.95
N LEU A 170 10.20 -17.34 -9.67
CA LEU A 170 11.59 -17.37 -9.24
C LEU A 170 11.84 -16.34 -8.12
N GLN A 171 11.39 -15.10 -8.31
CA GLN A 171 11.50 -14.03 -7.31
C GLN A 171 10.68 -14.34 -6.05
N LEU A 172 9.46 -14.86 -6.21
CA LEU A 172 8.61 -15.25 -5.08
C LEU A 172 9.25 -16.36 -4.25
N ARG A 173 9.78 -17.42 -4.89
CA ARG A 173 10.52 -18.49 -4.19
C ARG A 173 11.68 -17.93 -3.38
N SER A 174 12.50 -17.10 -4.02
CA SER A 174 13.64 -16.45 -3.37
C SER A 174 13.25 -15.62 -2.16
N TRP A 175 12.11 -14.92 -2.23
CA TRP A 175 11.62 -14.15 -1.12
C TRP A 175 11.19 -15.05 0.04
N LEU A 176 10.41 -16.11 -0.25
CA LEU A 176 9.95 -17.08 0.73
C LEU A 176 11.11 -17.85 1.39
N ASP A 177 12.22 -18.06 0.68
CA ASP A 177 13.44 -18.69 1.23
C ASP A 177 14.18 -17.76 2.19
N GLN A 178 14.22 -16.45 1.91
CA GLN A 178 15.05 -15.48 2.64
C GLN A 178 14.32 -14.74 3.76
N CYS A 179 12.99 -14.71 3.74
CA CYS A 179 12.17 -13.88 4.64
C CYS A 179 11.26 -14.74 5.52
N PRO A 180 11.81 -15.58 6.41
CA PRO A 180 11.05 -16.52 7.21
C PRO A 180 10.09 -15.81 8.17
N TYR A 181 8.99 -16.49 8.48
CA TYR A 181 7.92 -15.99 9.35
C TYR A 181 8.46 -15.34 10.64
N LEU A 182 8.00 -14.11 10.92
CA LEU A 182 8.33 -13.29 12.09
C LEU A 182 9.76 -12.73 12.18
N LEU A 183 10.66 -13.04 11.24
CA LEU A 183 12.08 -12.68 11.36
C LEU A 183 12.52 -11.64 10.34
N GLY A 184 13.37 -10.72 10.80
CA GLY A 184 14.00 -9.72 9.96
C GLY A 184 13.14 -8.49 9.67
N PRO A 185 13.65 -7.58 8.82
CA PRO A 185 13.02 -6.29 8.53
C PRO A 185 11.65 -6.43 7.88
N ASN A 186 11.44 -7.50 7.10
CA ASN A 186 10.19 -7.77 6.41
C ASN A 186 9.01 -8.11 7.33
N TRP A 187 9.29 -8.39 8.60
CA TRP A 187 8.29 -8.67 9.65
C TRP A 187 8.29 -7.59 10.75
N ALA A 188 8.85 -6.42 10.50
CA ALA A 188 8.93 -5.34 11.49
C ALA A 188 7.78 -4.32 11.41
N SER A 189 7.17 -4.15 10.22
CA SER A 189 6.11 -3.17 9.96
C SER A 189 4.87 -3.83 9.35
N SER A 190 3.75 -3.82 10.07
CA SER A 190 2.47 -4.42 9.62
C SER A 190 1.98 -3.82 8.29
N LEU A 191 2.19 -2.51 8.08
CA LEU A 191 1.83 -1.83 6.84
C LEU A 191 2.54 -2.43 5.63
N GLU A 192 3.83 -2.74 5.74
CA GLU A 192 4.62 -3.30 4.63
C GLU A 192 4.13 -4.70 4.24
N LEU A 193 3.72 -5.53 5.22
CA LEU A 193 3.09 -6.82 4.96
C LEU A 193 1.72 -6.65 4.29
N ALA A 194 0.95 -5.65 4.70
CA ALA A 194 -0.37 -5.37 4.16
C ALA A 194 -0.30 -4.89 2.70
N ILE A 195 0.65 -4.02 2.35
CA ILE A 195 0.91 -3.62 0.96
C ILE A 195 1.31 -4.84 0.12
N ARG A 196 2.18 -5.70 0.66
CA ARG A 196 2.59 -6.95 -0.02
C ARG A 196 1.40 -7.87 -0.27
N LEU A 197 0.48 -8.01 0.70
CA LEU A 197 -0.77 -8.78 0.55
C LEU A 197 -1.64 -8.25 -0.58
N ILE A 198 -1.76 -6.93 -0.74
CA ILE A 198 -2.49 -6.32 -1.86
C ILE A 198 -1.82 -6.67 -3.19
N ASN A 199 -0.51 -6.46 -3.31
CA ASN A 199 0.22 -6.75 -4.55
C ASN A 199 0.23 -8.25 -4.88
N TRP A 200 0.33 -9.13 -3.88
CA TRP A 200 0.17 -10.58 -4.07
C TRP A 200 -1.25 -10.93 -4.54
N SER A 201 -2.28 -10.24 -4.04
CA SER A 201 -3.66 -10.50 -4.47
C SER A 201 -3.85 -10.15 -5.94
N LEU A 202 -3.31 -9.01 -6.39
CA LEU A 202 -3.34 -8.60 -7.79
C LEU A 202 -2.56 -9.58 -8.68
N ALA A 203 -1.31 -9.88 -8.33
CA ALA A 203 -0.47 -10.80 -9.08
C ALA A 203 -1.12 -12.19 -9.16
N TRP A 204 -1.65 -12.69 -8.05
CA TRP A 204 -2.38 -13.96 -7.99
C TRP A 204 -3.56 -14.02 -8.96
N GLN A 205 -4.41 -12.99 -8.99
CA GLN A 205 -5.55 -12.96 -9.90
C GLN A 205 -5.12 -12.89 -11.36
N LEU A 206 -4.12 -12.06 -11.68
CA LEU A 206 -3.59 -11.89 -13.04
C LEU A 206 -2.94 -13.16 -13.60
N ILE A 207 -2.33 -14.01 -12.78
CA ILE A 207 -1.74 -15.28 -13.24
C ILE A 207 -2.72 -16.45 -13.31
N GLY A 208 -4.00 -16.25 -12.96
CA GLY A 208 -5.05 -17.29 -12.97
C GLY A 208 -5.30 -17.97 -11.61
N GLY A 209 -4.78 -17.42 -10.52
CA GLY A 209 -4.95 -17.93 -9.16
C GLY A 209 -4.42 -19.35 -8.98
N ALA A 210 -5.11 -20.17 -8.20
CA ALA A 210 -4.71 -21.56 -7.95
C ALA A 210 -4.67 -22.43 -9.23
N GLY A 211 -5.34 -22.01 -10.31
CA GLY A 211 -5.29 -22.67 -11.62
C GLY A 211 -4.16 -22.19 -12.52
N SER A 212 -3.25 -21.35 -12.01
CA SER A 212 -2.12 -20.84 -12.79
C SER A 212 -1.16 -21.96 -13.24
N PRO A 213 -0.65 -21.93 -14.48
CA PRO A 213 0.38 -22.86 -14.95
C PRO A 213 1.72 -22.76 -14.20
N LEU A 214 1.85 -21.79 -13.28
CA LEU A 214 2.98 -21.68 -12.36
C LEU A 214 3.02 -22.84 -11.35
N PHE A 215 1.86 -23.40 -11.03
CA PHE A 215 1.70 -24.41 -9.98
C PHE A 215 1.63 -25.85 -10.52
N ASP A 216 1.72 -26.02 -11.84
CA ASP A 216 1.76 -27.32 -12.49
C ASP A 216 3.02 -28.12 -12.13
N GLY A 217 2.90 -29.45 -12.10
CA GLY A 217 4.04 -30.36 -11.86
C GLY A 217 4.74 -30.08 -10.53
N GLY A 218 6.01 -29.67 -10.59
CA GLY A 218 6.83 -29.33 -9.42
C GLY A 218 6.48 -27.99 -8.75
N GLY A 219 5.51 -27.23 -9.29
CA GLY A 219 5.09 -25.93 -8.74
C GLY A 219 4.18 -26.00 -7.51
N ARG A 220 3.71 -27.19 -7.12
CA ARG A 220 2.80 -27.35 -5.97
C ARG A 220 3.41 -26.95 -4.62
N ASP A 221 4.70 -27.19 -4.42
CA ASP A 221 5.41 -26.70 -3.23
C ASP A 221 5.33 -25.17 -3.12
N LEU A 222 5.51 -24.46 -4.23
CA LEU A 222 5.40 -23.00 -4.24
C LEU A 222 3.98 -22.53 -3.90
N LEU A 223 2.95 -23.21 -4.41
CA LEU A 223 1.57 -22.91 -4.08
C LEU A 223 1.33 -23.03 -2.57
N GLU A 224 1.72 -24.15 -1.98
CA GLU A 224 1.55 -24.41 -0.55
C GLU A 224 2.31 -23.40 0.31
N ARG A 225 3.56 -23.09 -0.05
CA ARG A 225 4.38 -22.09 0.64
C ARG A 225 3.83 -20.68 0.51
N TRP A 226 3.28 -20.32 -0.65
CA TRP A 226 2.67 -19.01 -0.85
C TRP A 226 1.38 -18.87 -0.01
N LEU A 227 0.49 -19.87 -0.04
CA LEU A 227 -0.73 -19.87 0.78
C LEU A 227 -0.41 -19.85 2.28
N ARG A 228 0.61 -20.61 2.71
CA ARG A 228 1.12 -20.56 4.09
C ARG A 228 1.55 -19.15 4.48
N SER A 229 2.34 -18.52 3.62
CA SER A 229 2.84 -17.16 3.83
C SER A 229 1.70 -16.14 3.87
N VAL A 230 0.70 -16.24 2.98
CA VAL A 230 -0.51 -15.39 3.01
C VAL A 230 -1.19 -15.45 4.37
N TYR A 231 -1.46 -16.66 4.89
CA TYR A 231 -2.08 -16.82 6.20
C TYR A 231 -1.24 -16.18 7.31
N GLN A 232 0.07 -16.42 7.29
CA GLN A 232 1.01 -15.87 8.25
C GLN A 232 1.04 -14.33 8.24
N HIS A 233 0.99 -13.70 7.05
CA HIS A 233 0.91 -12.25 6.91
C HIS A 233 -0.40 -11.72 7.51
N VAL A 234 -1.54 -12.31 7.15
CA VAL A 234 -2.85 -11.90 7.67
C VAL A 234 -2.90 -12.05 9.20
N HIS A 235 -2.45 -13.18 9.72
CA HIS A 235 -2.36 -13.44 11.15
C HIS A 235 -1.49 -12.40 11.87
N PHE A 236 -0.31 -12.11 11.32
CA PHE A 236 0.61 -11.14 11.90
C PHE A 236 0.02 -9.73 11.92
N VAL A 237 -0.46 -9.23 10.79
CA VAL A 237 -1.02 -7.87 10.69
C VAL A 237 -2.17 -7.70 11.68
N ARG A 238 -3.07 -8.70 11.80
CA ARG A 238 -4.20 -8.65 12.73
C ARG A 238 -3.77 -8.57 14.20
N GLY A 239 -2.65 -9.20 14.56
CA GLY A 239 -2.05 -9.14 15.90
C GLY A 239 -1.36 -7.80 16.21
N HIS A 240 -1.05 -7.01 15.18
CA HIS A 240 -0.20 -5.82 15.27
C HIS A 240 -0.79 -4.60 14.54
N PHE A 241 -2.11 -4.43 14.55
CA PHE A 241 -2.75 -3.22 14.04
C PHE A 241 -2.22 -1.97 14.77
N SER A 242 -2.05 -0.86 14.04
CA SER A 242 -1.48 0.39 14.55
C SER A 242 -2.52 1.28 15.24
N ARG A 243 -3.43 0.68 16.04
CA ARG A 243 -4.50 1.44 16.74
C ARG A 243 -3.91 2.45 17.74
N TYR A 244 -4.65 3.54 17.93
CA TYR A 244 -4.28 4.65 18.84
C TYR A 244 -2.95 5.32 18.52
N SER A 245 -2.42 5.12 17.31
CA SER A 245 -1.46 6.06 16.76
C SER A 245 -2.23 7.33 16.37
N SER A 246 -1.59 8.52 16.47
CA SER A 246 -2.14 9.74 15.87
C SER A 246 -2.59 9.47 14.44
N ALA A 247 -3.54 10.24 13.88
CA ALA A 247 -4.04 10.07 12.50
C ALA A 247 -2.88 9.62 11.60
N ASN A 248 -2.88 8.35 11.22
CA ASN A 248 -1.77 7.70 10.55
C ASN A 248 -2.38 6.65 9.63
N ASN A 249 -2.08 6.81 8.36
CA ASN A 249 -2.45 5.99 7.23
C ASN A 249 -2.17 4.48 7.43
N HIS A 250 -1.25 4.12 8.35
CA HIS A 250 -0.90 2.74 8.66
C HIS A 250 -2.12 1.87 9.00
N LEU A 251 -3.03 2.31 9.87
CA LEU A 251 -4.16 1.47 10.29
C LEU A 251 -5.13 1.19 9.12
N ILE A 252 -5.35 2.18 8.26
CA ILE A 252 -6.15 2.00 7.03
C ILE A 252 -5.44 1.02 6.10
N GLY A 253 -4.14 1.20 5.85
CA GLY A 253 -3.38 0.32 4.97
C GLY A 253 -3.30 -1.13 5.47
N GLU A 254 -3.08 -1.32 6.77
CA GLU A 254 -3.07 -2.62 7.44
C GLU A 254 -4.43 -3.34 7.30
N ALA A 255 -5.52 -2.64 7.58
CA ALA A 255 -6.87 -3.19 7.46
C ALA A 255 -7.23 -3.46 5.99
N ALA A 256 -6.85 -2.59 5.06
CA ALA A 256 -7.05 -2.80 3.63
C ALA A 256 -6.33 -4.06 3.13
N GLY A 257 -5.07 -4.27 3.51
CA GLY A 257 -4.33 -5.47 3.11
C GLY A 257 -4.93 -6.77 3.66
N VAL A 258 -5.38 -6.76 4.92
CA VAL A 258 -6.10 -7.91 5.51
C VAL A 258 -7.44 -8.14 4.79
N PHE A 259 -8.21 -7.08 4.56
CA PHE A 259 -9.50 -7.18 3.87
C PHE A 259 -9.34 -7.74 2.45
N VAL A 260 -8.43 -7.17 1.65
CA VAL A 260 -8.17 -7.61 0.27
C VAL A 260 -7.66 -9.06 0.24
N ALA A 261 -6.77 -9.44 1.15
CA ALA A 261 -6.28 -10.82 1.23
C ALA A 261 -7.39 -11.81 1.58
N THR A 262 -8.22 -11.49 2.57
CA THR A 262 -9.31 -12.39 3.01
C THR A 262 -10.41 -12.53 1.96
N VAL A 263 -10.62 -11.51 1.13
CA VAL A 263 -11.49 -11.58 -0.06
C VAL A 263 -10.87 -12.47 -1.15
N THR A 264 -9.56 -12.34 -1.38
CA THR A 264 -8.84 -13.02 -2.46
C THR A 264 -8.65 -14.51 -2.18
N TRP A 265 -8.30 -14.88 -0.95
CA TRP A 265 -8.05 -16.26 -0.51
C TRP A 265 -9.06 -16.70 0.56
N PRO A 266 -10.33 -16.96 0.20
CA PRO A 266 -11.39 -17.37 1.13
C PRO A 266 -11.28 -18.85 1.52
N HIS A 267 -10.06 -19.32 1.82
CA HIS A 267 -9.77 -20.74 2.09
C HIS A 267 -9.83 -21.11 3.56
N TRP A 268 -10.10 -20.16 4.45
CA TRP A 268 -10.11 -20.42 5.88
C TRP A 268 -11.34 -19.79 6.50
N SER A 269 -12.15 -20.59 7.20
CA SER A 269 -13.29 -20.08 7.99
C SER A 269 -12.92 -18.89 8.90
N ALA A 270 -11.71 -18.87 9.45
CA ALA A 270 -11.21 -17.74 10.25
C ALA A 270 -11.18 -16.40 9.48
N PHE A 271 -10.94 -16.44 8.15
CA PHE A 271 -10.87 -15.25 7.30
C PHE A 271 -12.23 -14.58 7.17
N GLU A 272 -13.35 -15.29 7.33
CA GLU A 272 -14.69 -14.67 7.33
C GLU A 272 -14.80 -13.62 8.46
N ARG A 273 -14.44 -14.04 9.68
CA ARG A 273 -14.42 -13.15 10.85
C ARG A 273 -13.39 -12.04 10.67
N TRP A 274 -12.18 -12.35 10.24
CA TRP A 274 -11.10 -11.36 10.11
C TRP A 274 -11.38 -10.33 9.01
N ARG A 275 -12.09 -10.74 7.95
CA ARG A 275 -12.61 -9.84 6.92
C ARG A 275 -13.61 -8.85 7.51
N GLY A 276 -14.56 -9.32 8.33
CA GLY A 276 -15.51 -8.47 9.03
C GLY A 276 -14.83 -7.47 9.98
N GLU A 277 -13.81 -7.93 10.73
CA GLU A 277 -13.01 -7.05 11.61
C GLU A 277 -12.27 -5.97 10.81
N ALA A 278 -11.63 -6.34 9.70
CA ALA A 278 -10.92 -5.39 8.83
C ALA A 278 -11.87 -4.40 8.15
N ALA A 279 -13.02 -4.85 7.66
CA ALA A 279 -14.05 -4.00 7.07
C ALA A 279 -14.57 -2.97 8.08
N ALA A 280 -14.84 -3.39 9.32
CA ALA A 280 -15.27 -2.49 10.38
C ALA A 280 -14.22 -1.41 10.71
N ILE A 281 -12.92 -1.78 10.70
CA ILE A 281 -11.83 -0.80 10.86
C ILE A 281 -11.86 0.20 9.70
N LEU A 282 -12.00 -0.24 8.46
CA LEU A 282 -12.03 0.64 7.30
C LEU A 282 -13.22 1.62 7.34
N GLU A 283 -14.41 1.16 7.72
CA GLU A 283 -15.62 1.99 7.91
C GLU A 283 -15.42 3.07 8.98
N GLU A 284 -14.80 2.72 10.12
CA GLU A 284 -14.53 3.66 11.20
C GLU A 284 -13.43 4.66 10.79
N GLU A 285 -12.32 4.15 10.29
CA GLU A 285 -11.10 4.91 10.07
C GLU A 285 -11.18 5.84 8.85
N VAL A 286 -11.94 5.49 7.81
CA VAL A 286 -12.16 6.41 6.69
C VAL A 286 -12.83 7.71 7.16
N LEU A 287 -13.79 7.63 8.10
CA LEU A 287 -14.50 8.77 8.65
C LEU A 287 -13.69 9.48 9.73
N ARG A 288 -12.89 8.73 10.51
CA ARG A 288 -12.07 9.25 11.60
C ARG A 288 -10.81 9.95 11.11
N GLN A 289 -10.19 9.52 10.02
CA GLN A 289 -8.91 10.06 9.57
C GLN A 289 -9.03 11.10 8.47
N ASN A 290 -10.20 11.26 7.86
CA ASN A 290 -10.46 12.25 6.83
C ASN A 290 -11.56 13.20 7.34
N GLY A 291 -11.62 14.43 6.85
CA GLY A 291 -12.73 15.37 7.12
C GLY A 291 -13.93 15.12 6.21
N ALA A 292 -15.11 15.59 6.58
CA ALA A 292 -16.30 15.60 5.74
C ALA A 292 -16.13 16.45 4.47
N ASP A 293 -15.15 17.36 4.48
CA ASP A 293 -14.67 18.09 3.31
C ASP A 293 -13.61 17.34 2.50
N GLY A 294 -13.24 16.13 2.91
CA GLY A 294 -12.32 15.25 2.19
C GLY A 294 -10.85 15.42 2.56
N VAL A 295 -10.49 16.37 3.42
CA VAL A 295 -9.09 16.61 3.77
C VAL A 295 -8.60 15.54 4.76
N ASN A 296 -7.52 14.84 4.44
CA ASN A 296 -6.88 13.92 5.38
C ASN A 296 -6.29 14.67 6.59
N ARG A 297 -6.48 14.12 7.80
CA ARG A 297 -6.09 14.76 9.06
C ARG A 297 -4.58 14.75 9.32
N GLU A 298 -3.78 14.01 8.55
CA GLU A 298 -2.31 14.13 8.55
C GLU A 298 -1.83 15.38 7.83
N GLN A 299 -2.70 16.07 7.07
CA GLN A 299 -2.37 17.34 6.42
C GLN A 299 -1.19 17.20 5.45
N ALA A 300 -1.13 16.06 4.76
CA ALA A 300 -0.13 15.75 3.74
C ALA A 300 -0.80 15.23 2.47
N VAL A 301 -0.53 15.88 1.33
CA VAL A 301 -1.17 15.53 0.05
C VAL A 301 -0.70 14.16 -0.47
N SER A 302 0.55 13.78 -0.19
CA SER A 302 1.08 12.45 -0.52
C SER A 302 0.31 11.34 0.23
N TYR A 303 -0.03 11.56 1.51
CA TYR A 303 -0.80 10.60 2.30
C TYR A 303 -2.28 10.57 1.91
N GLN A 304 -2.86 11.69 1.45
CA GLN A 304 -4.18 11.69 0.80
C GLN A 304 -4.22 10.67 -0.35
N GLN A 305 -3.23 10.72 -1.24
CA GLN A 305 -3.11 9.80 -2.37
C GLN A 305 -2.93 8.35 -1.91
N PHE A 306 -2.03 8.13 -0.95
CA PHE A 306 -1.72 6.80 -0.44
C PHE A 306 -2.93 6.13 0.25
N VAL A 307 -3.68 6.88 1.06
CA VAL A 307 -4.90 6.42 1.74
C VAL A 307 -6.03 6.15 0.74
N LEU A 308 -6.21 7.01 -0.26
CA LEU A 308 -7.22 6.81 -1.31
C LEU A 308 -7.02 5.48 -2.05
N ASP A 309 -5.78 5.11 -2.36
CA ASP A 309 -5.48 3.84 -3.01
C ASP A 309 -5.91 2.63 -2.17
N PHE A 310 -5.56 2.61 -0.87
CA PHE A 310 -6.00 1.53 0.02
C PHE A 310 -7.51 1.38 0.05
N LEU A 311 -8.21 2.51 0.18
CA LEU A 311 -9.67 2.53 0.33
C LEU A 311 -10.37 2.10 -0.96
N ILE A 312 -9.96 2.63 -2.11
CA ILE A 312 -10.54 2.28 -3.41
C ILE A 312 -10.30 0.79 -3.70
N ILE A 313 -9.07 0.29 -3.52
CA ILE A 313 -8.74 -1.12 -3.80
C ILE A 313 -9.53 -2.05 -2.88
N ALA A 314 -9.63 -1.73 -1.59
CA ALA A 314 -10.45 -2.51 -0.66
C ALA A 314 -11.92 -2.53 -1.09
N ALA A 315 -12.47 -1.39 -1.49
CA ALA A 315 -13.86 -1.29 -1.89
C ALA A 315 -14.16 -2.07 -3.18
N LEU A 316 -13.26 -2.03 -4.17
CA LEU A 316 -13.37 -2.83 -5.40
C LEU A 316 -13.24 -4.33 -5.13
N ALA A 317 -12.31 -4.73 -4.26
CA ALA A 317 -12.19 -6.12 -3.82
C ALA A 317 -13.49 -6.60 -3.15
N GLY A 318 -14.06 -5.81 -2.24
CA GLY A 318 -15.34 -6.11 -1.58
C GLY A 318 -16.48 -6.29 -2.58
N ARG A 319 -16.65 -5.32 -3.50
CA ARG A 319 -17.66 -5.35 -4.56
C ARG A 319 -17.61 -6.61 -5.42
N SER A 320 -16.41 -7.09 -5.76
CA SER A 320 -16.25 -8.32 -6.53
C SER A 320 -16.89 -9.55 -5.85
N ARG A 321 -17.14 -9.49 -4.54
CA ARG A 321 -17.81 -10.55 -3.76
C ARG A 321 -19.16 -10.14 -3.18
N GLY A 322 -19.74 -9.04 -3.66
CA GLY A 322 -21.01 -8.52 -3.15
C GLY A 322 -20.93 -7.96 -1.73
N ILE A 323 -19.73 -7.63 -1.23
CA ILE A 323 -19.53 -6.95 0.05
C ILE A 323 -19.40 -5.45 -0.24
N GLU A 324 -20.47 -4.72 0.04
CA GLU A 324 -20.53 -3.27 -0.21
C GLU A 324 -20.23 -2.50 1.08
N PHE A 325 -19.31 -1.54 1.01
CA PHE A 325 -19.10 -0.56 2.08
C PHE A 325 -20.24 0.46 2.13
N SER A 326 -20.41 1.11 3.27
CA SER A 326 -21.50 2.04 3.52
C SER A 326 -21.51 3.23 2.56
N THR A 327 -22.68 3.86 2.38
CA THR A 327 -22.77 5.13 1.62
C THR A 327 -21.84 6.21 2.20
N SER A 328 -21.63 6.21 3.53
CA SER A 328 -20.74 7.16 4.19
C SER A 328 -19.28 6.94 3.80
N TYR A 329 -18.85 5.68 3.65
CA TYR A 329 -17.54 5.33 3.12
C TYR A 329 -17.34 5.92 1.73
N TRP A 330 -18.24 5.61 0.78
CA TRP A 330 -18.15 6.09 -0.59
C TRP A 330 -18.20 7.61 -0.73
N ARG A 331 -19.10 8.27 0.02
CA ARG A 331 -19.16 9.75 0.08
C ARG A 331 -17.86 10.35 0.59
N ARG A 332 -17.17 9.67 1.52
CA ARG A 332 -15.88 10.15 2.01
C ARG A 332 -14.79 10.06 0.95
N LEU A 333 -14.73 8.95 0.20
CA LEU A 333 -13.81 8.80 -0.93
C LEU A 333 -14.06 9.88 -1.99
N GLU A 334 -15.32 10.14 -2.33
CA GLU A 334 -15.67 11.18 -3.29
C GLU A 334 -15.22 12.58 -2.83
N ALA A 335 -15.46 12.93 -1.56
CA ALA A 335 -15.01 14.20 -0.98
C ALA A 335 -13.47 14.32 -0.98
N MET A 336 -12.77 13.23 -0.67
CA MET A 336 -11.31 13.18 -0.72
C MET A 336 -10.76 13.43 -2.13
N LEU A 337 -11.42 12.90 -3.16
CA LEU A 337 -11.09 13.14 -4.56
C LEU A 337 -11.46 14.56 -5.00
N GLU A 338 -12.56 15.12 -4.50
CA GLU A 338 -12.93 16.52 -4.75
C GLU A 338 -11.87 17.48 -4.21
N TYR A 339 -11.37 17.25 -2.99
CA TYR A 339 -10.24 18.02 -2.46
C TYR A 339 -9.01 17.93 -3.37
N LEU A 340 -8.65 16.73 -3.83
CA LEU A 340 -7.53 16.53 -4.73
C LEU A 340 -7.72 17.24 -6.09
N ALA A 341 -8.91 17.15 -6.67
CA ALA A 341 -9.26 17.84 -7.91
C ALA A 341 -9.18 19.36 -7.76
N SER A 342 -9.58 19.88 -6.61
CA SER A 342 -9.53 21.30 -6.30
C SER A 342 -8.10 21.83 -6.13
N LEU A 343 -7.18 21.03 -5.59
CA LEU A 343 -5.77 21.41 -5.42
C LEU A 343 -4.96 21.36 -6.73
N MET A 344 -5.35 20.49 -7.65
CA MET A 344 -4.56 20.15 -8.82
C MET A 344 -4.57 21.29 -9.85
N ASP A 345 -3.41 21.64 -10.41
CA ASP A 345 -3.32 22.56 -11.54
C ASP A 345 -3.58 21.86 -12.90
N VAL A 346 -3.55 22.60 -14.01
CA VAL A 346 -3.75 22.06 -15.37
C VAL A 346 -2.68 21.07 -15.80
N ALA A 347 -1.46 21.19 -15.25
CA ALA A 347 -0.34 20.30 -15.53
C ALA A 347 -0.42 19.01 -14.69
N GLY A 348 -1.28 18.96 -13.67
CA GLY A 348 -1.47 17.80 -12.81
C GLY A 348 -0.58 17.83 -11.57
N ASN A 349 0.02 18.99 -11.28
CA ASN A 349 0.78 19.22 -10.06
C ASN A 349 -0.17 19.49 -8.90
N VAL A 350 0.26 19.14 -7.71
CA VAL A 350 -0.38 19.47 -6.44
C VAL A 350 0.66 20.09 -5.52
N PRO A 351 0.27 20.97 -4.57
CA PRO A 351 1.23 21.58 -3.67
C PRO A 351 1.88 20.54 -2.75
N MET A 352 3.18 20.70 -2.50
CA MET A 352 3.95 19.85 -1.58
C MET A 352 3.69 20.24 -0.12
N ILE A 353 2.46 19.99 0.34
CA ILE A 353 2.04 20.23 1.72
C ILE A 353 2.21 18.94 2.53
N GLY A 354 2.85 19.05 3.69
CA GLY A 354 3.12 17.94 4.60
C GLY A 354 4.30 17.07 4.16
N ASP A 355 4.44 15.92 4.82
CA ASP A 355 5.49 14.94 4.52
C ASP A 355 5.18 14.16 3.23
N ALA A 356 6.21 13.63 2.57
CA ALA A 356 6.09 12.76 1.42
C ALA A 356 7.14 11.66 1.43
N ASP A 357 6.70 10.44 1.10
CA ASP A 357 7.52 9.23 1.13
C ASP A 357 7.71 8.58 -0.25
N ASP A 358 7.15 9.17 -1.32
CA ASP A 358 7.18 8.69 -2.72
C ASP A 358 6.77 7.22 -2.91
N GLY A 359 6.08 6.63 -1.93
CA GLY A 359 5.64 5.23 -1.94
C GLY A 359 4.30 5.05 -2.64
N PHE A 360 4.14 3.92 -3.33
CA PHE A 360 2.87 3.51 -3.95
C PHE A 360 2.30 2.27 -3.25
N VAL A 361 0.96 2.18 -3.18
CA VAL A 361 0.30 0.94 -2.75
C VAL A 361 0.42 -0.11 -3.86
N VAL A 362 0.21 0.30 -5.12
CA VAL A 362 0.29 -0.56 -6.32
C VAL A 362 0.90 0.21 -7.48
N LYS A 363 1.59 -0.50 -8.38
CA LYS A 363 2.07 0.04 -9.65
C LYS A 363 1.39 -0.67 -10.81
N LEU A 364 0.33 -0.05 -11.32
CA LEU A 364 -0.51 -0.61 -12.40
C LEU A 364 -0.31 0.09 -13.76
N SER A 365 0.48 1.16 -13.80
CA SER A 365 0.85 1.86 -15.03
C SER A 365 2.35 1.76 -15.26
N ALA A 366 2.74 1.50 -16.52
CA ALA A 366 4.13 1.52 -16.97
C ALA A 366 4.50 2.86 -17.65
N ALA A 367 3.52 3.77 -17.80
CA ALA A 367 3.72 5.07 -18.45
C ALA A 367 4.74 5.94 -17.71
N ALA A 368 5.64 6.58 -18.45
CA ALA A 368 6.70 7.42 -17.89
C ALA A 368 6.17 8.72 -17.28
N ASP A 369 5.04 9.21 -17.79
CA ASP A 369 4.30 10.39 -17.38
C ASP A 369 3.17 10.06 -16.37
N PHE A 370 3.20 8.86 -15.78
CA PHE A 370 2.20 8.46 -14.78
C PHE A 370 2.17 9.45 -13.60
N CYS A 371 1.02 10.10 -13.42
CA CYS A 371 0.72 10.94 -12.26
C CYS A 371 -0.28 10.21 -11.35
N PRO A 372 0.06 9.88 -10.09
CA PRO A 372 -0.84 9.15 -9.20
C PRO A 372 -2.10 9.94 -8.86
N TYR A 373 -2.01 11.26 -8.83
CA TYR A 373 -3.15 12.12 -8.54
C TYR A 373 -4.14 12.14 -9.71
N ARG A 374 -3.67 12.30 -10.95
CA ARG A 374 -4.54 12.19 -12.14
C ARG A 374 -5.17 10.81 -12.25
N SER A 375 -4.41 9.77 -11.95
CA SER A 375 -4.88 8.38 -11.92
C SER A 375 -6.04 8.16 -10.93
N LEU A 376 -5.91 8.72 -9.71
CA LEU A 376 -6.99 8.70 -8.72
C LEU A 376 -8.23 9.44 -9.19
N LEU A 377 -8.08 10.62 -9.79
CA LEU A 377 -9.19 11.38 -10.36
C LEU A 377 -9.84 10.63 -11.52
N CYS A 378 -9.06 9.97 -12.36
CA CYS A 378 -9.57 9.12 -13.44
C CYS A 378 -10.44 7.98 -12.88
N THR A 379 -9.92 7.26 -11.88
CA THR A 379 -10.66 6.18 -11.22
C THR A 379 -11.94 6.71 -10.56
N GLY A 380 -11.84 7.85 -9.87
CA GLY A 380 -12.98 8.53 -9.24
C GLY A 380 -14.03 9.00 -10.24
N ALA A 381 -13.62 9.54 -11.39
CA ALA A 381 -14.51 10.00 -12.43
C ALA A 381 -15.44 8.90 -12.92
N VAL A 382 -14.90 7.69 -13.10
CA VAL A 382 -15.67 6.51 -13.50
C VAL A 382 -16.58 6.02 -12.36
N LEU A 383 -16.03 5.91 -11.14
CA LEU A 383 -16.77 5.39 -9.99
C LEU A 383 -17.96 6.26 -9.56
N PHE A 384 -17.80 7.58 -9.62
CA PHE A 384 -18.78 8.56 -9.15
C PHE A 384 -19.51 9.29 -10.29
N GLN A 385 -19.20 8.96 -11.55
CA GLN A 385 -19.75 9.63 -12.73
C GLN A 385 -19.51 11.15 -12.71
N ARG A 386 -18.28 11.54 -12.36
CA ARG A 386 -17.85 12.94 -12.16
C ARG A 386 -17.06 13.46 -13.39
N PRO A 387 -17.70 14.17 -14.34
CA PRO A 387 -17.03 14.64 -15.55
C PRO A 387 -15.96 15.71 -15.28
N ASP A 388 -16.11 16.46 -14.19
CA ASP A 388 -15.11 17.38 -13.65
C ASP A 388 -13.82 16.66 -13.23
N PHE A 389 -13.92 15.50 -12.58
CA PHE A 389 -12.75 14.67 -12.28
C PHE A 389 -12.12 14.12 -13.55
N MET A 390 -12.91 13.73 -14.56
CA MET A 390 -12.37 13.28 -15.85
C MET A 390 -11.63 14.41 -16.58
N SER A 391 -12.15 15.64 -16.52
CA SER A 391 -11.47 16.81 -17.08
C SER A 391 -10.08 17.01 -16.46
N LYS A 392 -9.99 16.93 -15.13
CA LYS A 392 -8.71 16.97 -14.40
C LYS A 392 -7.80 15.78 -14.68
N ALA A 393 -8.35 14.59 -14.85
CA ALA A 393 -7.59 13.41 -15.22
C ALA A 393 -7.00 13.55 -16.64
N GLY A 394 -7.73 14.18 -17.55
CA GLY A 394 -7.37 14.43 -18.94
C GLY A 394 -7.66 13.25 -19.87
N SER A 395 -7.41 12.02 -19.43
CA SER A 395 -7.71 10.80 -20.19
C SER A 395 -7.86 9.59 -19.27
N ILE A 396 -8.41 8.50 -19.82
CA ILE A 396 -8.47 7.21 -19.12
C ILE A 396 -7.06 6.62 -19.05
N ASP A 397 -6.59 6.34 -17.83
CA ASP A 397 -5.26 5.79 -17.59
C ASP A 397 -5.24 4.26 -17.41
N GLU A 398 -4.04 3.67 -17.46
CA GLU A 398 -3.86 2.22 -17.37
C GLU A 398 -4.34 1.66 -16.03
N LYS A 399 -4.04 2.34 -14.92
CA LYS A 399 -4.46 1.88 -13.59
C LYS A 399 -5.98 1.82 -13.48
N THR A 400 -6.71 2.80 -14.01
CA THR A 400 -8.18 2.78 -14.05
C THR A 400 -8.70 1.61 -14.89
N LEU A 401 -8.08 1.33 -16.05
CA LEU A 401 -8.45 0.18 -16.89
C LEU A 401 -8.22 -1.16 -16.18
N TRP A 402 -7.11 -1.32 -15.48
CA TRP A 402 -6.84 -2.52 -14.68
C TRP A 402 -7.86 -2.70 -13.56
N LEU A 403 -8.24 -1.62 -12.87
CA LEU A 403 -9.12 -1.70 -11.70
C LEU A 403 -10.61 -1.81 -12.05
N LEU A 404 -11.08 -1.18 -13.13
CA LEU A 404 -12.50 -1.08 -13.47
C LEU A 404 -12.89 -1.82 -14.76
N GLY A 405 -11.90 -2.31 -15.51
CA GLY A 405 -12.13 -3.05 -16.75
C GLY A 405 -12.94 -2.26 -17.77
N SER A 406 -13.87 -2.93 -18.45
CA SER A 406 -14.69 -2.32 -19.51
C SER A 406 -15.62 -1.21 -19.02
N GLN A 407 -15.89 -1.12 -17.71
CA GLN A 407 -16.69 -0.01 -17.16
C GLN A 407 -15.99 1.34 -17.34
N ALA A 408 -14.65 1.36 -17.37
CA ALA A 408 -13.90 2.57 -17.66
C ALA A 408 -14.15 3.10 -19.09
N GLY A 409 -14.34 2.21 -20.07
CA GLY A 409 -14.53 2.58 -21.48
C GLY A 409 -15.88 3.26 -21.80
N GLY A 410 -16.84 3.26 -20.87
CA GLY A 410 -18.14 3.92 -21.02
C GLY A 410 -18.12 5.43 -20.75
N VAL A 411 -17.06 5.95 -20.12
CA VAL A 411 -16.93 7.38 -19.78
C VAL A 411 -16.14 8.07 -20.90
N ALA A 412 -16.84 8.51 -21.94
CA ALA A 412 -16.20 9.20 -23.07
C ALA A 412 -15.65 10.58 -22.65
N PRO A 413 -14.37 10.91 -22.95
CA PRO A 413 -13.81 12.26 -22.74
C PRO A 413 -14.58 13.35 -23.50
N GLU A 414 -15.23 12.99 -24.60
CA GLU A 414 -15.99 13.93 -25.45
C GLU A 414 -17.25 14.49 -24.76
N GLN A 415 -17.76 13.83 -23.71
CA GLN A 415 -18.85 14.37 -22.89
C GLN A 415 -18.37 15.30 -21.76
N SER A 416 -17.10 15.23 -21.34
CA SER A 416 -16.54 16.06 -20.26
C SER A 416 -16.07 17.44 -20.72
N GLN A 417 -15.81 17.64 -22.02
CA GLN A 417 -15.50 18.95 -22.61
C GLN A 417 -16.69 19.95 -22.61
N ARG A 418 -17.87 19.55 -22.11
CA ARG A 418 -19.08 20.39 -22.03
C ARG A 418 -19.41 20.93 -20.63
N SER A 419 -18.54 20.75 -19.64
CA SER A 419 -18.70 21.40 -18.35
C SER A 419 -18.27 22.87 -18.43
N ASN A 420 -19.22 23.77 -18.71
CA ASN A 420 -19.04 25.23 -18.57
C ASN A 420 -18.95 25.70 -17.10
N ALA A 421 -18.92 24.80 -16.12
CA ALA A 421 -18.79 25.18 -14.71
C ALA A 421 -17.33 25.58 -14.41
N PRO A 422 -17.09 26.76 -13.83
CA PRO A 422 -15.74 27.18 -13.48
C PRO A 422 -15.21 26.28 -12.36
N LEU A 423 -14.18 25.49 -12.67
CA LEU A 423 -13.37 24.77 -11.69
C LEU A 423 -12.48 25.78 -10.92
N PRO A 424 -11.95 25.43 -9.73
CA PRO A 424 -12.19 24.20 -8.97
C PRO A 424 -13.61 24.13 -8.40
N VAL A 425 -14.15 22.91 -8.29
CA VAL A 425 -15.52 22.63 -7.83
C VAL A 425 -15.78 23.18 -6.43
N ARG A 426 -14.76 23.10 -5.56
CA ARG A 426 -14.82 23.56 -4.17
C ARG A 426 -13.54 24.27 -3.76
N ARG A 427 -13.67 25.45 -3.15
CA ARG A 427 -12.52 26.31 -2.76
C ARG A 427 -12.32 26.46 -1.25
N SER A 428 -13.24 25.93 -0.44
CA SER A 428 -13.25 26.08 1.01
C SER A 428 -13.40 24.72 1.69
N PHE A 429 -12.42 24.37 2.50
CA PHE A 429 -12.31 23.12 3.24
C PHE A 429 -12.12 23.44 4.74
N PRO A 430 -13.19 23.86 5.44
CA PRO A 430 -13.10 24.42 6.78
C PRO A 430 -12.76 23.38 7.87
N GLU A 431 -13.00 22.10 7.66
CA GLU A 431 -12.61 21.05 8.62
C GLU A 431 -11.12 20.72 8.46
N GLY A 432 -10.64 20.71 7.21
CA GLY A 432 -9.23 20.58 6.87
C GLY A 432 -8.41 21.83 7.12
N GLY A 433 -9.03 23.01 7.15
CA GLY A 433 -8.38 24.31 7.30
C GLY A 433 -7.77 24.89 6.02
N TYR A 434 -8.25 24.49 4.83
CA TYR A 434 -7.69 24.96 3.55
C TYR A 434 -8.64 25.89 2.79
N HIS A 435 -8.08 26.97 2.25
CA HIS A 435 -8.74 27.82 1.26
C HIS A 435 -7.89 27.96 0.00
N ILE A 436 -8.55 27.83 -1.16
CA ILE A 436 -7.89 27.92 -2.47
C ILE A 436 -8.25 29.27 -3.10
N LEU A 437 -7.25 30.13 -3.29
CA LEU A 437 -7.40 31.47 -3.82
C LEU A 437 -6.74 31.57 -5.19
N GLY A 438 -7.39 32.26 -6.11
CA GLY A 438 -6.92 32.45 -7.48
C GLY A 438 -8.01 33.02 -8.38
N LYS A 439 -7.60 33.43 -9.57
CA LYS A 439 -8.45 33.76 -10.72
C LYS A 439 -8.00 32.89 -11.89
N ASP A 440 -8.89 32.65 -12.85
CA ASP A 440 -8.51 31.96 -14.10
C ASP A 440 -7.91 30.55 -13.91
N PHE A 441 -8.42 29.82 -12.91
CA PHE A 441 -8.14 28.38 -12.74
C PHE A 441 -8.39 27.62 -14.04
N GLU A 442 -7.69 26.50 -14.23
CA GLU A 442 -7.73 25.69 -15.45
C GLU A 442 -7.12 26.33 -16.71
N THR A 443 -6.26 27.34 -16.54
CA THR A 443 -5.48 27.92 -17.64
C THR A 443 -3.98 27.66 -17.47
N ASP A 444 -3.26 27.60 -18.59
CA ASP A 444 -1.80 27.41 -18.62
C ASP A 444 -1.00 28.69 -18.28
N ASP A 445 -1.64 29.77 -17.79
CA ASP A 445 -0.94 31.03 -17.49
C ASP A 445 -0.08 30.87 -16.21
N PRO A 446 1.27 30.94 -16.31
CA PRO A 446 2.17 30.74 -15.19
C PRO A 446 2.12 31.86 -14.13
N HIS A 447 1.43 32.98 -14.39
CA HIS A 447 1.28 34.08 -13.43
C HIS A 447 0.08 33.93 -12.48
N ASP A 448 -0.81 32.96 -12.71
CA ASP A 448 -2.09 32.81 -11.99
C ASP A 448 -2.21 31.47 -11.22
N HIS A 449 -1.08 30.89 -10.81
CA HIS A 449 -1.09 29.68 -9.96
C HIS A 449 -1.85 29.90 -8.64
N PRO A 450 -2.61 28.90 -8.16
CA PRO A 450 -3.33 29.00 -6.90
C PRO A 450 -2.39 29.30 -5.73
N PHE A 451 -2.76 30.29 -4.93
CA PHE A 451 -2.11 30.58 -3.65
C PHE A 451 -2.89 29.91 -2.52
N PHE A 452 -2.16 29.21 -1.65
CA PHE A 452 -2.71 28.48 -0.51
C PHE A 452 -2.55 29.32 0.76
N ILE A 453 -3.62 29.47 1.54
CA ILE A 453 -3.61 30.06 2.89
C ILE A 453 -4.15 29.02 3.88
#